data_AF-A0A3D5SLW6-F1
#
_entry.id   AF-A0A3D5SLW6-F1
#
_cell.length_a   1.000
_cell.length_b   1.000
_cell.length_c   1.000
_cell.angle_alpha   90.00
_cell.angle_beta   90.00
_cell.angle_gamma   90.00
#
_symmetry.space_group_name_H-M   'P 1'
#
loop_
_entity.id
_entity.type
_entity.pdbx_description
1 polymer ?
#
loop_
_entity_poly.entity_id
_entity_poly.type
_entity_poly.pdbx_seq_one_letter_code
_entity_poly.pdbx_strand_id
1 'polypeptide(L)'
;MTSTAEAADIVLLNTCSVRERAERKVFRRIGEIRNHAKRAARKKPVIGVMGCVAQLEGSAIFASAPAVDLVIGTRATDRIPSLIERVR
;
A
#
# COMPACT_ATOMS: atom_id res chain seq x y z
N MET A 1 -1.49 -0.80 -16.36
CA MET A 1 -1.94 0.07 -15.24
C MET A 1 -3.43 0.32 -15.41
N THR A 2 -4.21 0.35 -14.34
CA THR A 2 -5.66 0.64 -14.39
C THR A 2 -5.93 2.13 -14.23
N SER A 3 -7.08 2.61 -14.71
CA SER A 3 -7.46 4.02 -14.63
C SER A 3 -7.88 4.46 -13.22
N THR A 4 -8.24 3.53 -12.34
CA THR A 4 -8.65 3.79 -10.96
C THR A 4 -8.00 2.80 -10.00
N ALA A 5 -7.75 3.23 -8.75
CA ALA A 5 -7.23 2.35 -7.71
C ALA A 5 -8.27 1.31 -7.28
N GLU A 6 -9.53 1.71 -7.38
CA GLU A 6 -10.74 0.95 -7.07
C GLU A 6 -10.92 -0.26 -7.98
N ALA A 7 -10.36 -0.23 -9.19
CA ALA A 7 -10.39 -1.32 -10.14
C ALA A 7 -9.14 -2.20 -10.13
N ALA A 8 -8.11 -1.83 -9.39
CA ALA A 8 -6.80 -2.48 -9.43
C ALA A 8 -6.75 -3.75 -8.58
N ASP A 9 -6.07 -4.78 -9.08
CA ASP A 9 -5.78 -6.00 -8.31
C ASP A 9 -4.62 -5.80 -7.32
N ILE A 10 -3.74 -4.83 -7.61
CA ILE A 10 -2.58 -4.45 -6.81
C ILE A 10 -2.54 -2.93 -6.70
N VAL A 11 -2.39 -2.40 -5.48
CA VAL A 11 -2.27 -0.97 -5.20
C VAL A 11 -0.98 -0.70 -4.44
N LEU A 12 -0.09 0.12 -5.01
CA LEU A 12 1.12 0.59 -4.36
C LEU A 12 0.98 2.07 -4.00
N LEU A 13 1.00 2.39 -2.70
CA LEU A 13 0.90 3.75 -2.18
C LEU A 13 2.29 4.31 -1.92
N ASN A 14 2.74 5.21 -2.79
CA ASN A 14 4.00 5.92 -2.60
C ASN A 14 3.84 7.08 -1.62
N THR A 15 4.67 7.08 -0.58
CA THR A 15 4.61 8.00 0.55
C THR A 15 5.95 8.72 0.74
N CYS A 16 5.89 9.98 1.17
CA CYS A 16 7.07 10.79 1.43
C CYS A 16 7.00 11.39 2.84
N SER A 17 8.09 11.26 3.60
CA SER A 17 8.15 11.61 5.03
C SER A 17 8.23 13.11 5.29
N VAL A 18 8.59 13.91 4.28
CA VAL A 18 8.70 15.38 4.42
C VAL A 18 7.34 16.08 4.30
N ARG A 19 6.28 15.35 3.92
CA ARG A 19 4.94 15.91 3.82
C ARG A 19 4.21 15.73 5.14
N GLU A 20 3.61 16.81 5.64
CA GLU A 20 2.83 16.75 6.87
C GLU A 20 1.73 15.65 6.78
N ARG A 21 1.68 14.81 7.83
CA ARG A 21 0.67 13.76 8.02
C ARG A 21 0.67 12.67 6.95
N ALA A 22 1.82 12.40 6.33
CA ALA A 22 1.94 11.38 5.28
C ALA A 22 1.43 9.99 5.75
N GLU A 23 1.80 9.56 6.95
CA GLU A 23 1.32 8.31 7.57
C GLU A 23 -0.20 8.28 7.71
N ARG A 24 -0.79 9.28 8.37
CA ARG A 24 -2.25 9.36 8.55
C ARG A 24 -3.00 9.33 7.22
N LYS A 25 -2.48 10.00 6.20
CA LYS A 25 -3.06 10.00 4.84
C LYS A 25 -2.99 8.62 4.19
N VAL A 26 -1.87 7.91 4.35
CA VAL A 26 -1.75 6.55 3.78
C VAL A 26 -2.75 5.60 4.41
N PHE A 27 -2.90 5.64 5.74
CA PHE A 27 -3.84 4.77 6.45
C PHE A 27 -5.30 5.06 6.06
N ARG A 28 -5.67 6.34 5.91
CA ARG A 28 -6.99 6.72 5.39
C ARG A 28 -7.21 6.15 3.99
N ARG A 29 -6.24 6.27 3.09
CA ARG A 29 -6.36 5.76 1.71
C ARG A 29 -6.49 4.24 1.65
N ILE A 30 -5.76 3.52 2.49
CA ILE A 30 -5.89 2.05 2.63
C ILE A 30 -7.31 1.67 3.05
N GLY A 31 -7.88 2.38 4.03
CA GLY A 31 -9.26 2.18 4.46
C GLY A 31 -10.27 2.40 3.33
N GLU A 32 -10.12 3.47 2.55
CA GLU A 32 -10.97 3.78 1.40
C GLU A 32 -10.96 2.67 0.35
N ILE A 33 -9.77 2.19 -0.03
CA ILE A 33 -9.59 1.12 -1.03
C ILE A 33 -10.28 -0.16 -0.58
N ARG A 34 -10.09 -0.57 0.67
CA ARG A 34 -10.75 -1.77 1.23
C ARG A 34 -12.26 -1.64 1.24
N ASN A 35 -12.76 -0.50 1.71
CA ASN A 35 -14.19 -0.25 1.81
C ASN A 35 -14.82 -0.26 0.41
N HIS A 36 -14.13 0.29 -0.59
CA HIS A 36 -14.56 0.21 -1.98
C HIS A 36 -14.62 -1.23 -2.48
N ALA A 37 -13.53 -2.00 -2.35
CA ALA A 37 -13.49 -3.40 -2.80
C ALA A 37 -14.60 -4.24 -2.14
N LYS A 38 -14.83 -4.05 -0.84
CA LYS A 38 -15.90 -4.72 -0.10
C LYS A 38 -17.29 -4.35 -0.62
N ARG A 39 -17.56 -3.05 -0.81
CA ARG A 39 -18.86 -2.57 -1.34
C ARG A 39 -19.13 -3.05 -2.76
N ALA A 40 -18.09 -3.13 -3.59
CA ALA A 40 -18.18 -3.61 -4.96
C ALA A 40 -18.18 -5.15 -5.07
N ALA A 41 -18.22 -5.88 -3.95
CA ALA A 41 -18.12 -7.35 -3.89
C ALA A 41 -16.92 -7.92 -4.68
N ARG A 42 -15.80 -7.18 -4.74
CA ARG A 42 -14.58 -7.59 -5.44
C ARG A 42 -13.63 -8.33 -4.52
N LYS A 43 -12.73 -9.13 -5.12
CA LYS A 43 -11.58 -9.71 -4.41
C LYS A 43 -10.78 -8.59 -3.72
N LYS A 44 -10.29 -8.86 -2.50
CA LYS A 44 -9.39 -7.95 -1.77
C LYS A 44 -8.14 -7.70 -2.65
N PRO A 45 -7.82 -6.43 -2.98
CA PRO A 45 -6.59 -6.14 -3.70
C PRO A 45 -5.38 -6.34 -2.80
N VAL A 46 -4.22 -6.64 -3.40
CA VAL A 46 -2.93 -6.59 -2.72
C VAL A 46 -2.56 -5.12 -2.48
N ILE A 47 -2.26 -4.75 -1.25
CA ILE A 47 -1.94 -3.37 -0.86
C ILE A 47 -0.49 -3.29 -0.39
N GLY A 48 0.32 -2.49 -1.08
CA GLY A 48 1.68 -2.16 -0.69
C GLY A 48 1.85 -0.68 -0.32
N VAL A 49 2.70 -0.40 0.67
CA VAL A 49 3.16 0.96 0.99
C VAL A 49 4.62 1.07 0.60
N MET A 50 4.98 2.12 -0.16
CA MET A 50 6.34 2.35 -0.59
C MET A 50 6.81 3.79 -0.32
N GLY A 51 8.12 4.01 -0.42
CA GLY A 51 8.71 5.34 -0.31
C GLY A 51 9.32 5.63 1.07
N CYS A 52 9.50 6.91 1.41
CA CYS A 52 10.29 7.29 2.58
C CYS A 52 9.62 6.90 3.91
N VAL A 53 8.29 7.02 4.01
CA VAL A 53 7.58 6.58 5.24
C VAL A 53 7.69 5.06 5.38
N ALA A 54 7.55 4.31 4.29
CA ALA A 54 7.76 2.85 4.28
C ALA A 54 9.16 2.47 4.76
N GLN A 55 10.18 3.24 4.40
CA GLN A 55 11.56 3.02 4.82
C GLN A 55 11.80 3.34 6.31
N LEU A 56 11.13 4.38 6.84
CA LEU A 56 11.30 4.83 8.23
C LEU A 56 10.51 3.97 9.21
N GLU A 57 9.23 3.74 8.92
CA GLU A 57 8.33 2.99 9.81
C GLU A 57 8.49 1.48 9.67
N GLY A 58 8.88 1.02 8.47
CA GLY A 58 9.16 -0.40 8.20
C GLY A 58 8.03 -1.32 8.66
N SER A 59 8.37 -2.26 9.56
CA SER A 59 7.42 -3.25 10.06
C SER A 59 6.31 -2.68 10.96
N ALA A 60 6.49 -1.49 11.54
CA ALA A 60 5.47 -0.85 12.37
C ALA A 60 4.18 -0.52 11.57
N ILE A 61 4.30 -0.39 10.24
CA ILE A 61 3.16 -0.22 9.34
C ILE A 61 2.21 -1.42 9.41
N PHE A 62 2.71 -2.65 9.52
CA PHE A 62 1.85 -3.83 9.58
C PHE A 62 0.98 -3.86 10.83
N ALA A 63 1.51 -3.39 11.96
CA ALA A 63 0.75 -3.26 13.21
C ALA A 63 -0.32 -2.15 13.09
N SER A 64 0.04 -1.01 12.50
CA SER A 64 -0.86 0.15 12.34
C SER A 64 -1.92 -0.05 11.24
N ALA A 65 -1.60 -0.84 10.21
CA ALA A 65 -2.45 -1.11 9.06
C ALA A 65 -2.39 -2.59 8.66
N PRO A 66 -3.11 -3.49 9.38
CA PRO A 66 -3.08 -4.94 9.14
C PRO A 66 -3.55 -5.39 7.74
N ALA A 67 -4.06 -4.47 6.94
CA ALA A 67 -4.46 -4.75 5.57
C ALA A 67 -3.34 -4.58 4.55
N VAL A 68 -2.20 -4.00 4.96
CA VAL A 68 -1.01 -3.86 4.11
C VAL A 68 -0.35 -5.23 4.00
N ASP A 69 -0.15 -5.67 2.76
CA ASP A 69 0.47 -6.94 2.44
C ASP A 69 1.98 -6.76 2.17
N LEU A 70 2.42 -5.56 1.79
CA LEU A 70 3.81 -5.25 1.43
C LEU A 70 4.27 -3.88 1.97
N VAL A 71 5.52 -3.80 2.45
CA VAL A 71 6.20 -2.54 2.77
C VAL A 71 7.52 -2.50 2.01
N ILE A 72 7.73 -1.43 1.22
CA ILE A 72 8.82 -1.34 0.24
C ILE A 72 9.58 -0.03 0.43
N GLY A 73 10.77 -0.11 1.00
CA GLY A 73 11.66 1.04 1.15
C GLY A 73 12.09 1.66 -0.19
N THR A 74 12.65 2.86 -0.14
CA THR A 74 13.04 3.63 -1.34
C THR A 74 14.10 2.96 -2.22
N ARG A 75 14.86 2.01 -1.66
CA ARG A 75 15.94 1.28 -2.35
C ARG A 75 15.54 -0.08 -2.91
N ALA A 76 14.27 -0.47 -2.83
CA ALA A 76 13.79 -1.81 -3.20
C ALA A 76 12.82 -1.80 -4.40
N THR A 77 12.81 -0.75 -5.20
CA THR A 77 11.90 -0.57 -6.33
C THR A 77 12.11 -1.63 -7.41
N ASP A 78 13.36 -2.01 -7.67
CA ASP A 78 13.77 -3.08 -8.58
C ASP A 78 13.21 -4.46 -8.16
N ARG A 79 13.04 -4.67 -6.86
CA ARG A 79 12.52 -5.92 -6.29
C ARG A 79 10.99 -6.00 -6.27
N ILE A 80 10.27 -4.92 -6.58
CA ILE A 80 8.80 -4.88 -6.53
C ILE A 80 8.16 -6.08 -7.25
N PRO A 81 8.56 -6.46 -8.48
CA PRO A 81 7.93 -7.60 -9.18
C PRO A 81 8.00 -8.90 -8.36
N SER A 82 9.19 -9.25 -7.86
CA SER A 82 9.41 -10.45 -7.04
C SER A 82 8.66 -10.41 -5.70
N LEU A 83 8.49 -9.23 -5.11
CA LEU A 83 7.76 -9.06 -3.86
C LEU A 83 6.25 -9.25 -4.06
N ILE A 84 5.72 -8.77 -5.19
CA ILE A 84 4.31 -8.95 -5.56
C ILE A 84 4.00 -10.43 -5.78
N GLU A 85 4.86 -11.18 -6.47
CA GLU A 85 4.66 -12.61 -6.72
C GLU A 85 4.57 -13.44 -5.43
N ARG A 86 5.26 -13.01 -4.36
CA ARG A 86 5.26 -13.70 -3.07
C ARG A 86 3.96 -13.55 -2.26
N VAL A 87 3.15 -12.53 -2.55
CA VAL A 87 1.93 -12.21 -1.80
C VAL A 87 0.65 -12.40 -2.60
N ARG A 88 0.77 -12.79 -3.87
CA ARG A 88 -0.34 -13.03 -4.79
C ARG A 88 -0.87 -14.45 -4.67
#